data_AF-A0A931FT91-F1
#
_entry.id   AF-A0A931FT91-F1
#
_cell.length_a   1.000
_cell.length_b   1.000
_cell.length_c   1.000
_cell.angle_alpha   90.00
_cell.angle_beta   90.00
_cell.angle_gamma   90.00
#
_symmetry.space_group_name_H-M   'P 1'
#
loop_
_entity.id
_entity.type
_entity.pdbx_description
1 polymer ?
#
loop_
_entity_poly.entity_id
_entity_poly.type
_entity_poly.pdbx_seq_one_letter_code
_entity_poly.pdbx_strand_id
1 'polypeptide(L)'
;MKNLYILLYILIAGCAPKQQGVVQVAETEEVSSTGADEGYYNKCAASEYAESEPDTAFIFSNRSKLLICGYPELREGRKVYSEFVLSECGKDSIIDFWSAVEEYEIRFDQDTLQLQKLELLALGKNREFVKEKWLTEYFYYENGKLKREKKLNSEARYSQDQIDQSLQEYESTKWQTQNGATEEYTEKKMKLANSLMIAAASGSEKAEVYFQEFKSKFQPDGAFLEWYEQMAELLESAKK
;
A
#
# COMPACT_ATOMS: atom_id res chain seq x y z
N MET A 1 58.36 19.02 -17.00
CA MET A 1 58.20 19.21 -18.45
C MET A 1 56.73 19.53 -18.69
N LYS A 2 56.28 20.80 -18.56
CA LYS A 2 56.22 21.88 -19.57
C LYS A 2 55.48 21.51 -20.87
N ASN A 3 54.28 22.09 -21.05
CA ASN A 3 53.60 22.61 -22.26
C ASN A 3 52.09 22.57 -21.98
N LEU A 4 51.32 23.63 -21.70
CA LEU A 4 51.22 25.01 -22.20
C LEU A 4 50.97 25.10 -23.71
N TYR A 5 49.70 25.26 -24.11
CA TYR A 5 49.30 26.17 -25.18
C TYR A 5 47.93 26.78 -24.88
N ILE A 6 47.94 28.11 -24.84
CA ILE A 6 46.82 29.05 -24.73
C ILE A 6 46.61 29.66 -26.13
N LEU A 7 45.35 29.87 -26.52
CA LEU A 7 44.82 30.92 -27.42
C LEU A 7 43.32 30.61 -27.59
N LEU A 8 42.35 31.26 -26.95
CA LEU A 8 41.94 32.67 -26.93
C LEU A 8 41.64 33.27 -28.32
N TYR A 9 40.34 33.33 -28.66
CA TYR A 9 39.75 34.46 -29.38
C TYR A 9 38.38 34.80 -28.80
N ILE A 10 38.13 36.10 -28.69
CA ILE A 10 37.13 36.80 -27.88
C ILE A 10 36.26 37.64 -28.82
N LEU A 11 34.94 37.59 -28.57
CA LEU A 11 33.86 38.58 -28.84
C LEU A 11 33.56 38.90 -30.34
N ILE A 12 32.37 39.39 -30.75
CA ILE A 12 31.47 40.36 -30.12
C ILE A 12 30.02 40.24 -30.67
N ALA A 13 29.06 40.49 -29.75
CA ALA A 13 27.73 41.11 -29.88
C ALA A 13 26.60 40.52 -30.74
N GLY A 14 25.48 40.33 -30.05
CA GLY A 14 24.12 40.44 -30.59
C GLY A 14 23.12 40.57 -29.45
N CYS A 15 22.79 41.82 -29.06
CA CYS A 15 21.70 42.13 -28.14
C CYS A 15 20.32 41.86 -28.76
N ALA A 16 19.40 41.28 -27.99
CA ALA A 16 17.99 41.70 -27.94
C ALA A 16 17.25 41.05 -26.75
N PRO A 17 16.75 41.84 -25.78
CA PRO A 17 15.71 41.42 -24.85
C PRO A 17 14.37 42.07 -25.21
N LYS A 18 13.30 41.27 -25.33
CA LYS A 18 11.87 41.66 -25.39
C LYS A 18 11.08 40.34 -25.57
N GLN A 19 10.02 39.98 -24.84
CA GLN A 19 9.02 40.71 -24.07
C GLN A 19 8.47 39.85 -22.92
N GLN A 20 8.14 40.50 -21.80
CA GLN A 20 7.08 40.08 -20.89
C GLN A 20 5.72 40.27 -21.60
N GLY A 21 4.90 39.23 -21.62
CA GLY A 21 3.44 39.30 -21.77
C GLY A 21 2.84 38.68 -20.51
N VAL A 22 2.42 39.50 -19.54
CA VAL A 22 1.04 39.94 -19.33
C VAL A 22 0.06 38.77 -19.25
N VAL A 23 -0.27 38.46 -18.00
CA VAL A 23 -1.47 37.75 -17.55
C VAL A 23 -2.70 38.33 -18.26
N GLN A 24 -3.43 37.49 -18.98
CA GLN A 24 -4.84 37.75 -19.26
C GLN A 24 -5.66 36.71 -18.52
N VAL A 25 -6.32 37.20 -17.47
CA VAL A 25 -7.52 36.63 -16.88
C VAL A 25 -8.58 36.64 -17.97
N ALA A 26 -8.99 35.47 -18.44
CA ALA A 26 -10.22 35.31 -19.20
C ALA A 26 -11.31 34.89 -18.21
N GLU A 27 -11.97 35.89 -17.65
CA GLU A 27 -13.30 35.79 -17.08
C GLU A 27 -14.24 35.41 -18.23
N THR A 28 -14.92 34.27 -18.13
CA THR A 28 -16.11 33.99 -18.95
C THR A 28 -17.16 33.39 -18.04
N GLU A 29 -18.07 34.24 -17.55
CA GLU A 29 -19.31 33.80 -16.92
C GLU A 29 -20.34 33.38 -17.98
N GLU A 30 -20.96 32.25 -17.66
CA GLU A 30 -22.33 31.79 -17.94
C GLU A 30 -22.89 31.80 -19.37
N VAL A 31 -23.02 30.59 -19.91
CA VAL A 31 -24.21 30.21 -20.68
C VAL A 31 -25.00 29.20 -19.85
N SER A 32 -26.12 29.69 -19.31
CA SER A 32 -27.21 28.90 -18.76
C SER A 32 -27.67 27.84 -19.75
N SER A 33 -27.57 26.57 -19.33
CA SER A 33 -28.32 25.47 -19.91
C SER A 33 -28.97 24.72 -18.74
N THR A 34 -30.27 24.90 -18.62
CA THR A 34 -31.14 24.18 -17.70
C THR A 34 -31.15 22.69 -18.07
N GLY A 35 -30.52 21.87 -17.23
CA GLY A 35 -30.50 20.43 -17.42
C GLY A 35 -29.86 19.68 -16.25
N ALA A 36 -30.66 19.44 -15.21
CA ALA A 36 -30.38 18.60 -14.04
C ALA A 36 -29.29 19.07 -13.06
N ASP A 37 -29.61 18.93 -11.78
CA ASP A 37 -28.82 19.24 -10.60
C ASP A 37 -27.48 18.45 -10.59
N GLU A 38 -26.42 19.01 -11.18
CA GLU A 38 -25.05 18.43 -11.19
C GLU A 38 -24.22 18.76 -9.93
N GLY A 39 -24.86 19.36 -8.90
CA GLY A 39 -24.21 19.78 -7.65
C GLY A 39 -24.33 18.80 -6.49
N TYR A 40 -25.13 17.74 -6.61
CA TYR A 40 -25.37 16.79 -5.54
C TYR A 40 -24.56 15.50 -5.75
N TYR A 41 -23.76 15.16 -4.74
CA TYR A 41 -22.96 13.94 -4.57
C TYR A 41 -21.54 13.91 -5.18
N ASN A 42 -20.64 14.78 -4.72
CA ASN A 42 -19.19 14.48 -4.71
C ASN A 42 -18.68 14.48 -3.26
N LYS A 43 -19.39 13.80 -2.36
CA LYS A 43 -19.04 13.67 -0.94
C LYS A 43 -19.05 12.20 -0.54
N CYS A 44 -18.11 11.81 0.31
CA CYS A 44 -18.24 10.52 0.99
C CYS A 44 -19.47 10.52 1.91
N ALA A 45 -19.96 9.33 2.19
CA ALA A 45 -20.93 9.14 3.25
C ALA A 45 -20.36 9.68 4.57
N ALA A 46 -21.22 10.28 5.39
CA ALA A 46 -20.81 10.77 6.70
C ALA A 46 -20.33 9.59 7.55
N SER A 47 -19.19 9.75 8.22
CA SER A 47 -18.63 8.77 9.13
C SER A 47 -17.86 9.46 10.25
N GLU A 48 -17.56 8.73 11.33
CA GLU A 48 -16.69 9.24 12.41
C GLU A 48 -15.19 9.17 12.04
N TYR A 49 -14.84 8.50 10.94
CA TYR A 49 -13.46 8.15 10.60
C TYR A 49 -12.78 9.15 9.68
N ALA A 50 -13.55 9.86 8.86
CA ALA A 50 -13.00 10.82 7.90
C ALA A 50 -14.01 11.94 7.60
N GLU A 51 -13.48 13.10 7.21
CA GLU A 51 -14.29 14.20 6.69
C GLU A 51 -15.01 13.78 5.41
N SER A 52 -16.15 14.43 5.11
CA SER A 52 -16.98 14.06 3.95
C SER A 52 -16.40 14.48 2.59
N GLU A 53 -15.36 15.33 2.59
CA GLU A 53 -14.73 15.82 1.37
C GLU A 53 -13.72 14.80 0.83
N PRO A 54 -13.86 14.35 -0.43
CA PRO A 54 -12.95 13.36 -0.99
C PRO A 54 -11.62 13.98 -1.40
N ASP A 55 -10.52 13.29 -1.10
CA ASP A 55 -9.21 13.57 -1.68
C ASP A 55 -9.21 13.21 -3.18
N THR A 56 -9.75 12.02 -3.50
CA THR A 56 -9.73 11.49 -4.86
C THR A 56 -11.08 10.86 -5.21
N ALA A 57 -11.55 11.12 -6.43
CA ALA A 57 -12.71 10.50 -7.03
C ALA A 57 -12.31 9.64 -8.24
N PHE A 58 -12.75 8.38 -8.25
CA PHE A 58 -12.53 7.42 -9.33
C PHE A 58 -13.83 7.24 -10.10
N ILE A 59 -13.83 7.67 -11.36
CA ILE A 59 -15.01 7.62 -12.23
C ILE A 59 -14.91 6.37 -13.11
N PHE A 60 -15.88 5.47 -13.00
CA PHE A 60 -15.97 4.25 -13.79
C PHE A 60 -16.74 4.50 -15.10
N SER A 61 -16.58 3.63 -16.09
CA SER A 61 -17.24 3.79 -17.40
C SER A 61 -18.77 3.73 -17.32
N ASN A 62 -19.34 3.12 -16.27
CA ASN A 62 -20.79 3.13 -15.99
C ASN A 62 -21.28 4.44 -15.33
N ARG A 63 -20.40 5.43 -15.17
CA ARG A 63 -20.61 6.72 -14.47
C ARG A 63 -20.76 6.63 -12.95
N SER A 64 -20.69 5.44 -12.36
CA SER A 64 -20.53 5.32 -10.91
C SER A 64 -19.19 5.93 -10.48
N LYS A 65 -19.13 6.45 -9.25
CA LYS A 65 -17.89 6.99 -8.69
C LYS A 65 -17.60 6.36 -7.35
N LEU A 66 -16.36 5.95 -7.15
CA LEU A 66 -15.82 5.64 -5.83
C LEU A 66 -14.98 6.82 -5.33
N LEU A 67 -15.11 7.13 -4.06
CA LEU A 67 -14.52 8.29 -3.41
C LEU A 67 -13.63 7.81 -2.28
N ILE A 68 -12.40 8.31 -2.23
CA ILE A 68 -11.50 8.16 -1.07
C ILE A 68 -11.58 9.44 -0.26
N CYS A 69 -11.94 9.32 1.01
CA CYS A 69 -11.93 10.42 1.98
C CYS A 69 -10.92 10.11 3.09
N GLY A 70 -10.04 11.06 3.35
CA GLY A 70 -8.78 10.87 4.07
C GLY A 70 -7.64 11.49 3.27
N TYR A 71 -6.49 11.69 3.91
CA TYR A 71 -5.40 12.45 3.30
C TYR A 71 -4.21 11.55 2.97
N PRO A 72 -3.72 11.53 1.71
CA PRO A 72 -2.50 10.80 1.37
C PRO A 72 -1.27 11.50 1.91
N GLU A 73 -0.27 10.71 2.24
CA GLU A 73 1.08 11.18 2.50
C GLU A 73 1.98 10.89 1.31
N LEU A 74 2.90 11.82 1.02
CA LEU A 74 3.98 11.56 0.07
C LEU A 74 5.17 10.94 0.79
N ARG A 75 5.44 9.66 0.52
CA ARG A 75 6.59 8.93 1.05
C ARG A 75 7.42 8.40 -0.11
N GLU A 76 8.70 8.75 -0.15
CA GLU A 76 9.64 8.33 -1.20
C GLU A 76 9.13 8.58 -2.63
N GLY A 77 8.39 9.69 -2.83
CA GLY A 77 7.82 10.06 -4.12
C GLY A 77 6.55 9.31 -4.53
N ARG A 78 5.97 8.50 -3.63
CA ARG A 78 4.71 7.79 -3.82
C ARG A 78 3.63 8.32 -2.90
N LYS A 79 2.38 8.32 -3.36
CA LYS A 79 1.21 8.58 -2.50
C LYS A 79 0.87 7.30 -1.72
N VAL A 80 0.93 7.39 -0.41
CA VAL A 80 0.53 6.33 0.52
C VAL A 80 -0.67 6.82 1.31
N TYR A 81 -1.69 5.97 1.42
CA TYR A 81 -2.92 6.25 2.16
C TYR A 81 -2.96 5.40 3.43
N SER A 82 -3.31 6.04 4.53
CA SER A 82 -3.64 5.45 5.83
C SER A 82 -4.82 6.22 6.40
N GLU A 83 -5.63 5.62 7.28
CA GLU A 83 -6.78 6.29 7.89
C GLU A 83 -7.72 6.93 6.85
N PHE A 84 -8.34 6.09 6.03
CA PHE A 84 -9.23 6.57 4.97
C PHE A 84 -10.49 5.72 4.84
N VAL A 85 -11.51 6.34 4.27
CA VAL A 85 -12.80 5.76 3.97
C VAL A 85 -12.96 5.63 2.47
N LEU A 86 -13.48 4.48 2.03
CA LEU A 86 -13.99 4.31 0.66
C LEU A 86 -15.50 4.45 0.68
N SER A 87 -16.05 5.31 -0.17
CA SER A 87 -17.50 5.49 -0.34
C SER A 87 -17.90 5.38 -1.81
N GLU A 88 -19.12 4.92 -2.06
CA GLU A 88 -19.74 5.06 -3.37
C GLU A 88 -20.56 6.36 -3.39
N CYS A 89 -20.30 7.19 -4.40
CA CYS A 89 -21.02 8.43 -4.64
C CYS A 89 -22.54 8.18 -4.74
N GLY A 90 -23.34 8.97 -4.02
CA GLY A 90 -24.80 8.80 -3.99
C GLY A 90 -25.31 7.76 -3.00
N LYS A 91 -24.42 7.13 -2.21
CA LYS A 91 -24.79 6.23 -1.10
C LYS A 91 -24.60 6.92 0.24
N ASP A 92 -25.49 6.61 1.18
CA ASP A 92 -25.45 7.17 2.55
C ASP A 92 -24.56 6.36 3.51
N SER A 93 -23.96 5.26 3.04
CA SER A 93 -23.08 4.41 3.82
C SER A 93 -21.70 4.30 3.17
N ILE A 94 -20.67 4.25 4.01
CA ILE A 94 -19.31 3.91 3.57
C ILE A 94 -19.26 2.46 3.11
N ILE A 95 -18.34 2.15 2.19
CA ILE A 95 -18.03 0.78 1.79
C ILE A 95 -17.18 0.11 2.86
N ASP A 96 -16.11 0.78 3.29
CA ASP A 96 -15.21 0.30 4.34
C ASP A 96 -14.33 1.44 4.87
N PHE A 97 -13.63 1.15 5.96
CA PHE A 97 -12.63 2.01 6.58
C PHE A 97 -11.29 1.27 6.71
N TRP A 98 -10.20 1.95 6.39
CA TRP A 98 -8.83 1.46 6.56
C TRP A 98 -8.14 2.28 7.63
N SER A 99 -7.59 1.59 8.62
CA SER A 99 -7.11 2.22 9.85
C SER A 99 -5.78 2.97 9.68
N ALA A 100 -5.41 3.78 10.68
CA ALA A 100 -4.16 4.53 10.70
C ALA A 100 -2.89 3.66 10.76
N VAL A 101 -3.02 2.39 11.18
CA VAL A 101 -1.88 1.45 11.27
C VAL A 101 -1.65 0.68 9.97
N GLU A 102 -2.51 0.87 8.97
CA GLU A 102 -2.38 0.23 7.67
C GLU A 102 -1.95 1.25 6.62
N GLU A 103 -1.19 0.77 5.63
CA GLU A 103 -0.67 1.61 4.55
C GLU A 103 -1.06 1.01 3.20
N TYR A 104 -1.56 1.85 2.30
CA TYR A 104 -2.02 1.44 0.97
C TYR A 104 -1.46 2.33 -0.13
N GLU A 105 -1.01 1.71 -1.22
CA GLU A 105 -0.92 2.40 -2.52
C GLU A 105 -2.26 2.22 -3.26
N ILE A 106 -2.78 3.29 -3.85
CA ILE A 106 -4.03 3.27 -4.61
C ILE A 106 -3.74 3.40 -6.10
N ARG A 107 -4.31 2.50 -6.90
CA ARG A 107 -4.24 2.53 -8.36
C ARG A 107 -5.64 2.41 -8.95
N PHE A 108 -5.90 3.16 -10.00
CA PHE A 108 -7.11 3.00 -10.82
C PHE A 108 -6.70 2.73 -12.26
N ASP A 109 -7.13 1.58 -12.79
CA ASP A 109 -6.76 1.14 -14.13
C ASP A 109 -7.87 0.24 -14.69
N GLN A 110 -8.15 0.37 -15.99
CA GLN A 110 -9.14 -0.45 -16.70
C GLN A 110 -10.47 -0.65 -15.93
N ASP A 111 -11.08 0.45 -15.48
CA ASP A 111 -12.36 0.42 -14.74
C ASP A 111 -12.32 -0.38 -13.42
N THR A 112 -11.12 -0.50 -12.83
CA THR A 112 -10.90 -1.20 -11.57
C THR A 112 -10.09 -0.34 -10.62
N LEU A 113 -10.63 -0.10 -9.42
CA LEU A 113 -9.89 0.49 -8.31
C LEU A 113 -9.16 -0.61 -7.54
N GLN A 114 -7.88 -0.41 -7.29
CA GLN A 114 -6.98 -1.32 -6.61
C GLN A 114 -6.43 -0.64 -5.36
N LEU A 115 -6.67 -1.24 -4.20
CA LEU A 115 -6.03 -0.86 -2.94
C LEU A 115 -4.96 -1.90 -2.62
N GLN A 116 -3.69 -1.48 -2.66
CA GLN A 116 -2.53 -2.36 -2.52
C GLN A 116 -1.92 -2.18 -1.13
N LYS A 117 -2.22 -3.11 -0.21
CA LYS A 117 -1.73 -3.09 1.17
C LYS A 117 -0.21 -3.25 1.20
N LEU A 118 0.49 -2.31 1.80
CA LEU A 118 1.93 -2.33 1.99
C LEU A 118 2.27 -2.90 3.36
N GLU A 119 3.14 -3.92 3.41
CA GLU A 119 3.57 -4.58 4.64
C GLU A 119 5.09 -4.76 4.71
N LEU A 120 5.62 -4.82 5.93
CA LEU A 120 7.01 -5.24 6.14
C LEU A 120 7.09 -6.76 6.07
N LEU A 121 7.66 -7.26 4.99
CA LEU A 121 7.74 -8.68 4.68
C LEU A 121 9.19 -9.13 4.60
N ALA A 122 9.47 -10.34 5.10
CA ALA A 122 10.78 -10.98 5.09
C ALA A 122 11.14 -11.54 3.69
N LEU A 123 11.01 -10.69 2.67
CA LEU A 123 11.26 -11.01 1.25
C LEU A 123 12.66 -10.56 0.79
N GLY A 124 13.36 -9.74 1.58
CA GLY A 124 14.68 -9.24 1.25
C GLY A 124 15.75 -10.32 1.22
N LYS A 125 16.96 -9.94 0.78
CA LYS A 125 18.13 -10.84 0.88
C LYS A 125 18.33 -11.23 2.33
N ASN A 126 18.65 -12.50 2.58
CA ASN A 126 18.75 -13.04 3.94
C ASN A 126 17.50 -12.79 4.81
N ARG A 127 16.32 -12.67 4.19
CA ARG A 127 15.03 -12.42 4.86
C ARG A 127 14.99 -11.10 5.62
N GLU A 128 15.73 -10.10 5.13
CA GLU A 128 15.54 -8.73 5.58
C GLU A 128 14.11 -8.28 5.33
N PHE A 129 13.57 -7.49 6.27
CA PHE A 129 12.27 -6.89 6.11
C PHE A 129 12.35 -5.81 5.04
N VAL A 130 11.50 -5.95 4.03
CA VAL A 130 11.31 -4.97 2.96
C VAL A 130 9.84 -4.60 2.93
N LYS A 131 9.56 -3.31 2.70
CA LYS A 131 8.18 -2.83 2.56
C LYS A 131 7.68 -3.20 1.17
N GLU A 132 6.74 -4.13 1.11
CA GLU A 132 6.24 -4.70 -0.15
C GLU A 132 4.72 -4.82 -0.14
N LYS A 133 4.14 -4.95 -1.34
CA LYS A 133 2.69 -5.10 -1.53
C LYS A 133 2.27 -6.51 -1.13
N TRP A 134 1.57 -6.64 -0.02
CA TRP A 134 1.07 -7.93 0.49
C TRP A 134 -0.17 -8.39 -0.27
N LEU A 135 -1.26 -7.61 -0.20
CA LEU A 135 -2.56 -7.97 -0.72
C LEU A 135 -3.11 -6.83 -1.57
N THR A 136 -3.80 -7.16 -2.65
CA THR A 136 -4.56 -6.18 -3.44
C THR A 136 -6.05 -6.44 -3.30
N GLU A 137 -6.79 -5.41 -2.91
CA GLU A 137 -8.23 -5.37 -2.98
C GLU A 137 -8.68 -4.70 -4.28
N TYR A 138 -9.53 -5.38 -5.04
CA TYR A 138 -10.04 -4.94 -6.32
C TYR A 138 -11.50 -4.55 -6.18
N PHE A 139 -11.85 -3.36 -6.64
CA PHE A 139 -13.21 -2.83 -6.69
C PHE A 139 -13.57 -2.52 -8.14
N TYR A 140 -14.59 -3.19 -8.66
CA TYR A 140 -15.04 -3.06 -10.05
C TYR A 140 -16.54 -3.26 -10.15
N TYR A 141 -17.15 -2.76 -11.23
CA TYR A 141 -18.59 -2.94 -11.45
C TYR A 141 -18.85 -4.09 -12.41
N GLU A 142 -19.74 -5.00 -12.00
CA GLU A 142 -20.25 -6.08 -12.84
C GLU A 142 -21.78 -6.01 -12.83
N ASN A 143 -22.41 -5.89 -14.01
CA ASN A 143 -23.86 -5.74 -14.15
C ASN A 143 -24.45 -4.61 -13.27
N GLY A 144 -23.73 -3.49 -13.18
CA GLY A 144 -24.14 -2.33 -12.39
C GLY A 144 -24.01 -2.50 -10.88
N LYS A 145 -23.43 -3.60 -10.39
CA LYS A 145 -23.18 -3.84 -8.97
C LYS A 145 -21.69 -3.76 -8.67
N LEU A 146 -21.34 -3.06 -7.60
CA LEU A 146 -19.96 -3.05 -7.10
C LEU A 146 -19.58 -4.44 -6.59
N LYS A 147 -18.43 -4.92 -7.05
CA LYS A 147 -17.78 -6.16 -6.63
C LYS A 147 -16.49 -5.82 -5.89
N ARG A 148 -16.14 -6.64 -4.92
CA ARG A 148 -14.88 -6.60 -4.18
C ARG A 148 -14.24 -7.97 -4.26
N GLU A 149 -12.99 -8.04 -4.70
CA GLU A 149 -12.15 -9.23 -4.63
C GLU A 149 -10.86 -8.91 -3.88
N LYS A 150 -10.30 -9.88 -3.16
CA LYS A 150 -8.99 -9.77 -2.52
C LYS A 150 -8.06 -10.81 -3.13
N LYS A 151 -6.81 -10.44 -3.41
CA LYS A 151 -5.79 -11.38 -3.91
C LYS A 151 -4.44 -11.09 -3.29
N LEU A 152 -3.79 -12.13 -2.77
CA LEU A 152 -2.39 -12.08 -2.40
C LEU A 152 -1.55 -11.66 -3.63
N ASN A 153 -0.66 -10.69 -3.44
CA ASN A 153 0.26 -10.30 -4.50
C ASN A 153 1.20 -11.47 -4.83
N SER A 154 1.37 -11.77 -6.11
CA SER A 154 2.30 -12.80 -6.58
C SER A 154 3.75 -12.54 -6.14
N GLU A 155 4.16 -11.27 -6.02
CA GLU A 155 5.51 -10.89 -5.57
C GLU A 155 5.73 -11.15 -4.07
N ALA A 156 4.65 -11.23 -3.29
CA ALA A 156 4.72 -11.55 -1.87
C ALA A 156 4.75 -13.08 -1.60
N ARG A 157 4.81 -13.92 -2.64
CA ARG A 157 4.84 -15.38 -2.50
C ARG A 157 6.27 -15.90 -2.42
N TYR A 158 6.46 -16.91 -1.59
CA TYR A 158 7.68 -17.69 -1.55
C TYR A 158 7.71 -18.76 -2.63
N SER A 159 8.91 -18.99 -3.18
CA SER A 159 9.23 -20.19 -3.94
C SER A 159 9.29 -21.41 -3.04
N GLN A 160 9.30 -22.61 -3.63
CA GLN A 160 9.45 -23.85 -2.86
C GLN A 160 10.76 -23.87 -2.05
N ASP A 161 11.87 -23.38 -2.63
CA ASP A 161 13.16 -23.32 -1.93
C ASP A 161 13.10 -22.41 -0.68
N GLN A 162 12.40 -21.27 -0.78
CA GLN A 162 12.20 -20.37 0.36
C GLN A 162 11.33 -21.01 1.44
N ILE A 163 10.26 -21.72 1.03
CA ILE A 163 9.41 -22.50 1.95
C ILE A 163 10.25 -23.54 2.68
N ASP A 164 11.01 -24.37 1.95
CA ASP A 164 11.83 -25.44 2.53
C ASP A 164 12.87 -24.89 3.49
N GLN A 165 13.49 -23.76 3.14
CA GLN A 165 14.44 -23.08 4.02
C GLN A 165 13.78 -22.58 5.31
N SER A 166 12.54 -22.06 5.25
CA SER A 166 11.83 -21.60 6.45
C SER A 166 11.44 -22.76 7.37
N LEU A 167 11.00 -23.87 6.78
CA LEU A 167 10.70 -25.09 7.52
C LEU A 167 11.95 -25.67 8.18
N GLN A 168 13.06 -25.76 7.45
CA GLN A 168 14.32 -26.26 7.98
C GLN A 168 14.85 -25.39 9.11
N GLU A 169 14.77 -24.06 8.97
CA GLU A 169 15.20 -23.15 10.03
C GLU A 169 14.37 -23.35 11.30
N TYR A 170 13.04 -23.46 11.17
CA TYR A 170 12.15 -23.78 12.28
C TYR A 170 12.55 -25.11 12.94
N GLU A 171 12.70 -26.18 12.18
CA GLU A 171 13.04 -27.50 12.73
C GLU A 171 14.42 -27.55 13.41
N SER A 172 15.39 -26.81 12.89
CA SER A 172 16.76 -26.76 13.42
C SER A 172 16.89 -25.87 14.67
N THR A 173 15.91 -25.00 14.92
CA THR A 173 16.01 -24.05 16.03
C THR A 173 15.70 -24.73 17.36
N LYS A 174 16.62 -24.59 18.32
CA LYS A 174 16.51 -25.23 19.64
C LYS A 174 15.65 -24.45 20.62
N TRP A 175 14.35 -24.36 20.35
CA TRP A 175 13.35 -23.54 21.06
C TRP A 175 13.49 -23.47 22.58
N GLN A 176 13.67 -24.61 23.24
CA GLN A 176 13.71 -24.73 24.71
C GLN A 176 14.97 -24.17 25.37
N THR A 177 16.03 -23.96 24.60
CA THR A 177 17.33 -23.49 25.12
C THR A 177 17.52 -21.99 24.95
N GLN A 178 16.59 -21.33 24.25
CA GLN A 178 16.75 -19.95 23.88
C GLN A 178 16.07 -19.02 24.90
N ASN A 179 16.60 -19.06 26.12
CA ASN A 179 16.28 -18.11 27.17
C ASN A 179 17.13 -16.86 26.97
N GLY A 180 16.52 -15.79 26.49
CA GLY A 180 17.16 -14.50 26.27
C GLY A 180 16.23 -13.56 25.52
N ALA A 181 16.28 -12.28 25.87
CA ALA A 181 15.48 -11.22 25.24
C ALA A 181 16.40 -10.17 24.60
N THR A 182 17.51 -10.61 24.00
CA THR A 182 18.35 -9.67 23.24
C THR A 182 17.59 -9.26 21.97
N GLU A 183 17.78 -8.01 21.56
CA GLU A 183 17.11 -7.44 20.39
C GLU A 183 17.37 -8.25 19.12
N GLU A 184 18.63 -8.61 18.86
CA GLU A 184 19.03 -9.47 17.73
C GLU A 184 18.28 -10.81 17.73
N TYR A 185 18.04 -11.36 18.91
CA TYR A 185 17.37 -12.64 19.05
C TYR A 185 15.85 -12.51 18.80
N THR A 186 15.22 -11.45 19.30
CA THR A 186 13.83 -11.11 18.97
C THR A 186 13.66 -10.86 17.47
N GLU A 187 14.58 -10.15 16.83
CA GLU A 187 14.53 -9.88 15.39
C GLU A 187 14.60 -11.19 14.57
N LYS A 188 15.49 -12.12 14.93
CA LYS A 188 15.58 -13.44 14.28
C LYS A 188 14.27 -14.22 14.39
N LYS A 189 13.61 -14.19 15.56
CA LYS A 189 12.30 -14.79 15.76
C LYS A 189 11.23 -14.17 14.87
N MET A 190 11.17 -12.84 14.83
CA MET A 190 10.22 -12.11 14.00
C MET A 190 10.41 -12.46 12.52
N LYS A 191 11.66 -12.46 12.03
CA LYS A 191 11.97 -12.87 10.66
C LYS A 191 11.49 -14.28 10.36
N LEU A 192 11.75 -15.24 11.24
CA LEU A 192 11.32 -16.62 11.06
C LEU A 192 9.78 -16.76 11.10
N ALA A 193 9.12 -16.12 12.05
CA ALA A 193 7.66 -16.09 12.13
C ALA A 193 7.03 -15.50 10.85
N ASN A 194 7.55 -14.36 10.38
CA ASN A 194 7.07 -13.74 9.14
C ASN A 194 7.34 -14.63 7.92
N SER A 195 8.49 -15.30 7.87
CA SER A 195 8.83 -16.24 6.79
C SER A 195 7.87 -17.43 6.75
N LEU A 196 7.50 -17.98 7.91
CA LEU A 196 6.51 -19.06 8.01
C LEU A 196 5.12 -18.59 7.62
N MET A 197 4.74 -17.36 8.01
CA MET A 197 3.48 -16.73 7.57
C MET A 197 3.43 -16.59 6.05
N ILE A 198 4.49 -16.10 5.41
CA ILE A 198 4.56 -15.97 3.95
C ILE A 198 4.53 -17.34 3.27
N ALA A 199 5.29 -18.31 3.78
CA ALA A 199 5.29 -19.68 3.29
C ALA A 199 3.89 -20.33 3.38
N ALA A 200 3.16 -20.09 4.46
CA ALA A 200 1.78 -20.52 4.64
C ALA A 200 0.84 -19.87 3.62
N ALA A 201 0.92 -18.54 3.45
CA ALA A 201 0.15 -17.82 2.43
C ALA A 201 0.50 -18.24 0.99
N SER A 202 1.70 -18.81 0.80
CA SER A 202 2.16 -19.38 -0.46
C SER A 202 1.68 -20.83 -0.68
N GLY A 203 0.93 -21.41 0.26
CA GLY A 203 0.27 -22.72 0.14
C GLY A 203 0.89 -23.85 0.98
N SER A 204 1.87 -23.58 1.85
CA SER A 204 2.46 -24.61 2.70
C SER A 204 1.67 -24.82 3.99
N GLU A 205 0.84 -25.86 4.04
CA GLU A 205 0.09 -26.26 5.25
C GLU A 205 1.02 -26.52 6.44
N LYS A 206 2.20 -27.10 6.20
CA LYS A 206 3.19 -27.35 7.25
C LYS A 206 3.75 -26.05 7.83
N ALA A 207 3.99 -25.04 6.99
CA ALA A 207 4.43 -23.73 7.45
C ALA A 207 3.34 -23.03 8.27
N GLU A 208 2.07 -23.22 7.91
CA GLU A 208 0.94 -22.70 8.68
C GLU A 208 0.90 -23.29 10.09
N VAL A 209 1.02 -24.62 10.21
CA VAL A 209 1.09 -25.29 11.51
C VAL A 209 2.27 -24.76 12.33
N TYR A 210 3.45 -24.62 11.72
CA TYR A 210 4.64 -24.11 12.41
C TYR A 210 4.50 -22.65 12.83
N PHE A 211 3.87 -21.82 12.00
CA PHE A 211 3.52 -20.45 12.36
C PHE A 211 2.60 -20.45 13.58
N GLN A 212 1.50 -21.22 13.58
CA GLN A 212 0.57 -21.29 14.72
C GLN A 212 1.22 -21.80 16.01
N GLU A 213 2.09 -22.82 15.92
CA GLU A 213 2.85 -23.34 17.06
C GLU A 213 3.87 -22.33 17.61
N PHE A 214 4.20 -21.28 16.85
CA PHE A 214 5.15 -20.26 17.27
C PHE A 214 4.67 -19.57 18.56
N LYS A 215 3.38 -19.21 18.65
CA LYS A 215 2.82 -18.55 19.85
C LYS A 215 2.99 -19.40 21.12
N SER A 216 2.79 -20.72 21.04
CA SER A 216 2.89 -21.60 22.21
C SER A 216 4.32 -21.98 22.56
N LYS A 217 5.20 -22.19 21.57
CA LYS A 217 6.60 -22.58 21.79
C LYS A 217 7.50 -21.41 22.18
N PHE A 218 7.24 -20.23 21.64
CA PHE A 218 8.08 -19.05 21.88
C PHE A 218 7.50 -18.09 22.90
N GLN A 219 6.20 -18.18 23.17
CA GLN A 219 5.49 -17.32 24.11
C GLN A 219 5.84 -15.84 23.88
N PRO A 220 5.61 -15.30 22.67
CA PRO A 220 5.87 -13.89 22.41
C PRO A 220 5.10 -13.03 23.41
N ASP A 221 5.71 -11.93 23.85
CA ASP A 221 5.14 -10.98 24.79
C ASP A 221 5.32 -9.53 24.30
N GLY A 222 4.61 -8.61 24.95
CA GLY A 222 4.64 -7.17 24.63
C GLY A 222 4.44 -6.88 23.14
N ALA A 223 5.28 -6.00 22.60
CA ALA A 223 5.24 -5.59 21.20
C ALA A 223 5.41 -6.76 20.20
N PHE A 224 6.13 -7.81 20.57
CA PHE A 224 6.30 -8.95 19.68
C PHE A 224 5.01 -9.78 19.58
N LEU A 225 4.26 -9.92 20.68
CA LEU A 225 2.95 -10.58 20.66
C LEU A 225 1.96 -9.82 19.77
N GLU A 226 1.88 -8.51 19.93
CA GLU A 226 1.00 -7.65 19.13
C GLU A 226 1.34 -7.75 17.63
N TRP A 227 2.62 -7.66 17.28
CA TRP A 227 3.09 -7.84 15.91
C TRP A 227 2.74 -9.24 15.37
N TYR A 228 2.92 -10.30 16.17
CA TYR A 228 2.60 -11.66 15.75
C TYR A 228 1.10 -11.83 15.48
N GLU A 229 0.24 -11.21 16.29
CA GLU A 229 -1.21 -11.23 16.09
C GLU A 229 -1.61 -10.51 14.80
N GLN A 230 -0.98 -9.37 14.49
CA GLN A 230 -1.13 -8.70 13.20
C GLN A 230 -0.72 -9.61 12.03
N MET A 231 0.39 -10.34 12.14
CA MET A 231 0.81 -11.30 11.11
C MET A 231 -0.18 -12.45 10.94
N ALA A 232 -0.79 -12.92 12.02
CA ALA A 232 -1.84 -13.93 11.94
C ALA A 232 -3.08 -13.41 11.19
N GLU A 233 -3.49 -12.16 11.43
CA GLU A 233 -4.57 -11.51 10.69
C GLU A 233 -4.23 -11.35 9.20
N LEU A 234 -2.98 -11.00 8.87
CA LEU A 234 -2.51 -10.93 7.48
C LEU A 234 -2.61 -12.29 6.79
N LEU A 235 -2.20 -13.37 7.44
CA LEU A 235 -2.31 -14.72 6.89
C LEU A 235 -3.77 -15.10 6.61
N GLU A 236 -4.67 -14.84 7.56
CA GLU A 236 -6.11 -15.10 7.37
C GLU A 236 -6.72 -14.25 6.25
N SER A 237 -6.24 -13.03 6.05
CA SER A 237 -6.68 -12.17 4.94
C SER A 237 -6.26 -12.70 3.57
N ALA A 238 -5.16 -13.46 3.48
CA ALA A 238 -4.65 -14.00 2.22
C ALA A 238 -5.37 -15.28 1.76
N LYS A 239 -6.12 -15.93 2.65
CA LYS A 239 -6.85 -17.18 2.37
C LYS A 239 -8.28 -16.97 1.85
N LYS A 240 -8.82 -15.75 1.97
CA LYS A 240 -10.19 -15.38 1.60
C LYS A 240 -10.25 -14.80 0.19
#